data_AF-A0A7X7XYH7-F1
#
_entry.id   AF-A0A7X7XYH7-F1
#
_cell.length_a   1.000
_cell.length_b   1.000
_cell.length_c   1.000
_cell.angle_alpha   90.00
_cell.angle_beta   90.00
_cell.angle_gamma   90.00
#
_symmetry.space_group_name_H-M   'P 1'
#
loop_
_entity.id
_entity.type
_entity.pdbx_description
1 polymer ?
#
loop_
_entity_poly.entity_id
_entity_poly.type
_entity_poly.pdbx_seq_one_letter_code
_entity_poly.pdbx_strand_id
1 'polypeptide(L)'
;NIGADGIITGIYSNGQQQPLGMLALASFENPAGLQKVGNNMFLPTTNSGDFTKAVRAGMGSVGTLNPGTLEMSNVDLSREFSDMIITQRGFQANSRIITTSDEMLQELVNLKR
;
A
#
# COMPACT_ATOMS: atom_id res chain seq x y z
N ASN A 1 -25.65 -12.36 6.87
CA ASN A 1 -24.95 -11.40 7.75
C ASN A 1 -23.53 -11.87 7.99
N ILE A 2 -22.57 -10.96 8.01
CA ILE A 2 -21.18 -11.27 8.36
C ILE A 2 -20.92 -10.70 9.75
N GLY A 3 -20.42 -11.50 10.68
CA GLY A 3 -20.03 -11.07 12.03
C GLY A 3 -18.64 -10.44 12.06
N ALA A 4 -18.33 -9.72 13.15
CA ALA A 4 -17.00 -9.13 13.36
C ALA A 4 -15.87 -10.19 13.50
N ASP A 5 -16.26 -11.42 13.79
CA ASP A 5 -15.42 -12.62 13.85
C ASP A 5 -15.27 -13.32 12.49
N GLY A 6 -15.81 -12.74 11.42
CA GLY A 6 -15.75 -13.25 10.05
C GLY A 6 -16.69 -14.40 9.74
N ILE A 7 -17.57 -14.79 10.68
CA ILE A 7 -18.57 -15.83 10.42
C ILE A 7 -19.68 -15.28 9.54
N ILE A 8 -19.98 -16.00 8.47
CA ILE A 8 -21.08 -15.71 7.55
C ILE A 8 -22.29 -16.50 8.03
N THR A 9 -23.33 -15.80 8.47
CA THR A 9 -24.59 -16.39 8.95
C THR A 9 -25.69 -16.17 7.92
N GLY A 10 -26.31 -17.27 7.48
CA GLY A 10 -27.51 -17.27 6.65
C GLY A 10 -28.77 -17.24 7.52
N ILE A 11 -29.77 -16.46 7.11
CA ILE A 11 -31.09 -16.42 7.75
C ILE A 11 -32.06 -17.08 6.78
N TYR A 12 -32.64 -18.20 7.18
CA TYR A 12 -33.59 -18.96 6.36
C TYR A 12 -35.02 -18.44 6.55
N SER A 13 -35.90 -18.77 5.61
CA SER A 13 -37.32 -18.36 5.62
C SER A 13 -38.10 -18.86 6.85
N ASN A 14 -37.58 -19.86 7.57
CA ASN A 14 -38.12 -20.37 8.83
C ASN A 14 -37.60 -19.61 10.06
N GLY A 15 -36.84 -18.53 9.88
CA GLY A 15 -36.24 -17.72 10.96
C GLY A 15 -35.01 -18.34 11.61
N GLN A 16 -34.56 -19.52 11.17
CA GLN A 16 -33.34 -20.12 11.70
C GLN A 16 -32.09 -19.43 11.13
N GLN A 17 -31.11 -19.27 12.00
CA GLN A 17 -29.80 -18.73 11.66
C GLN A 17 -28.78 -19.86 11.68
N GLN A 18 -28.06 -20.05 10.58
CA GLN A 18 -27.01 -21.06 10.49
C GLN A 18 -25.71 -20.44 9.98
N PRO A 19 -24.55 -20.80 10.57
CA PRO A 19 -23.26 -20.44 9.99
C PRO A 19 -23.09 -21.18 8.65
N LEU A 20 -22.84 -20.41 7.59
CA LEU A 20 -22.59 -20.91 6.24
C LEU A 20 -21.10 -21.08 5.95
N GLY A 21 -20.26 -20.30 6.63
CA GLY A 21 -18.82 -20.31 6.43
C GLY A 21 -18.13 -19.22 7.24
N MET A 22 -16.81 -19.10 7.08
CA MET A 22 -15.99 -18.11 7.75
C MET A 22 -14.95 -17.54 6.80
N LEU A 23 -14.72 -16.23 6.87
CA LEU A 23 -13.64 -15.56 6.17
C LEU A 23 -12.31 -15.87 6.86
N ALA A 24 -11.36 -16.39 6.08
CA ALA A 24 -10.04 -16.74 6.55
C ALA A 24 -9.07 -15.59 6.21
N LEU A 25 -8.35 -15.07 7.20
CA LEU A 25 -7.41 -13.97 7.02
C LEU A 25 -5.97 -14.49 6.96
N ALA A 26 -5.14 -13.88 6.12
CA ALA A 26 -3.71 -14.14 6.08
C ALA A 26 -2.95 -13.01 6.81
N SER A 27 -1.91 -13.38 7.55
CA SER A 27 -0.97 -12.45 8.17
C SER A 27 0.44 -12.86 7.76
N PHE A 28 1.25 -11.88 7.37
CA PHE A 28 2.64 -12.06 6.97
C PHE A 28 3.53 -11.33 7.98
N GLU A 29 4.70 -11.90 8.27
CA GLU A 29 5.65 -11.32 9.23
C GLU A 29 6.15 -9.94 8.77
N ASN A 30 6.39 -9.79 7.46
CA ASN A 30 6.82 -8.54 6.86
C ASN A 30 5.89 -8.12 5.71
N PRO A 31 4.83 -7.33 6.00
CA PRO A 31 3.92 -6.83 4.97
C PRO A 31 4.61 -5.97 3.89
N ALA A 32 5.68 -5.24 4.23
CA ALA A 32 6.43 -4.42 3.28
C ALA A 32 7.24 -5.25 2.27
N GLY A 33 7.49 -6.53 2.59
CA GLY A 33 8.12 -7.48 1.67
C GLY A 33 7.17 -8.03 0.61
N LEU A 34 5.85 -7.75 0.69
CA LEU A 34 4.89 -8.25 -0.29
C LEU A 34 5.04 -7.54 -1.63
N GLN A 35 4.93 -8.30 -2.71
CA GLN A 35 4.98 -7.75 -4.05
C GLN A 35 3.58 -7.30 -4.48
N LYS A 36 3.42 -6.01 -4.79
CA LYS A 36 2.17 -5.47 -5.35
C LYS A 36 2.02 -5.92 -6.80
N VAL A 37 0.92 -6.62 -7.10
CA VAL A 37 0.59 -7.09 -8.47
C VAL A 37 -0.49 -6.26 -9.16
N GLY A 38 -0.98 -5.21 -8.49
CA GLY A 38 -2.01 -4.31 -9.02
C GLY A 38 -3.39 -4.58 -8.41
N ASN A 39 -4.35 -3.68 -8.64
CA ASN A 39 -5.74 -3.77 -8.11
C ASN A 39 -5.82 -4.06 -6.60
N ASN A 40 -4.89 -3.49 -5.81
CA ASN A 40 -4.75 -3.75 -4.36
C ASN A 40 -4.46 -5.22 -3.99
N MET A 41 -4.03 -6.05 -4.95
CA MET A 41 -3.58 -7.42 -4.72
C MET A 41 -2.08 -7.47 -4.49
N PHE A 42 -1.68 -8.42 -3.65
CA PHE A 42 -0.30 -8.65 -3.22
C PHE A 42 0.05 -10.13 -3.35
N LEU A 43 1.30 -10.41 -3.71
CA LEU A 43 1.89 -11.75 -3.71
C LEU A 43 2.95 -11.88 -2.61
N PRO A 44 3.05 -13.05 -1.97
CA PRO A 44 4.14 -13.35 -1.05
C PRO A 44 5.47 -13.42 -1.79
N THR A 45 6.52 -12.95 -1.12
CA THR A 45 7.91 -13.07 -1.57
C THR A 45 8.74 -13.71 -0.48
N THR A 46 9.98 -14.07 -0.79
CA THR A 46 10.94 -14.56 0.21
C THR A 46 11.17 -13.55 1.35
N ASN A 47 11.00 -12.25 1.09
CA ASN A 47 11.22 -11.20 2.09
C ASN A 47 9.96 -10.88 2.92
N SER A 48 8.76 -11.26 2.47
CA SER A 48 7.54 -11.13 3.28
C SER A 48 7.38 -12.23 4.33
N GLY A 49 8.12 -13.32 4.16
CA GLY A 49 7.83 -14.61 4.79
C GLY A 49 6.78 -15.40 4.02
N ASP A 50 6.72 -16.69 4.29
CA ASP A 50 5.74 -17.61 3.70
C ASP A 50 4.38 -17.49 4.38
N PHE A 51 3.33 -17.79 3.62
CA PHE A 51 2.01 -17.97 4.19
C PHE A 51 2.00 -19.22 5.09
N THR A 52 1.86 -19.03 6.39
CA THR A 52 1.89 -20.12 7.37
C THR A 52 0.53 -20.76 7.58
N LYS A 53 -0.50 -19.95 7.90
CA LYS A 53 -1.87 -20.42 8.08
C LYS A 53 -2.87 -19.28 7.97
N ALA A 54 -4.09 -19.64 7.61
CA ALA A 54 -5.21 -18.72 7.72
C ALA A 54 -5.64 -18.60 9.19
N VAL A 55 -6.01 -17.39 9.60
CA VAL A 55 -6.39 -17.03 10.96
C VAL A 55 -7.82 -16.48 10.95
N ARG A 56 -8.57 -16.78 12.02
CA ARG A 56 -9.90 -16.22 12.23
C ARG A 56 -9.79 -14.75 12.62
N ALA A 57 -10.70 -13.91 12.11
CA ALA A 57 -10.77 -12.51 12.51
C ALA A 57 -10.96 -12.37 14.02
N GLY A 58 -10.20 -11.46 14.65
CA GLY A 58 -10.19 -11.24 16.09
C GLY A 58 -9.40 -12.25 16.92
N MET A 59 -8.63 -13.15 16.29
CA MET A 59 -7.72 -14.08 16.99
C MET A 59 -6.27 -13.92 16.49
N GLY A 60 -5.29 -14.09 17.38
CA GLY A 60 -3.87 -14.03 17.01
C GLY A 60 -3.40 -12.62 16.63
N SER A 61 -2.63 -12.49 15.55
CA SER A 61 -2.08 -11.22 15.05
C SER A 61 -3.01 -10.44 14.11
N VAL A 62 -4.22 -10.95 13.85
CA VAL A 62 -5.20 -10.30 12.96
C VAL A 62 -6.30 -9.62 13.75
N GLY A 63 -6.69 -8.42 13.30
CA GLY A 63 -7.79 -7.64 13.88
C GLY A 63 -9.17 -8.25 13.63
N THR A 64 -10.20 -7.58 14.14
CA THR A 64 -11.61 -7.92 13.86
C THR A 64 -12.06 -7.33 12.53
N LEU A 65 -13.11 -7.90 11.96
CA LEU A 65 -13.77 -7.33 10.78
C LEU A 65 -14.84 -6.34 11.21
N ASN A 66 -15.06 -5.30 10.39
CA ASN A 66 -16.16 -4.36 10.58
C ASN A 66 -17.12 -4.44 9.38
N PRO A 67 -18.17 -5.28 9.46
CA PRO A 67 -19.07 -5.56 8.34
C PRO A 67 -19.77 -4.28 7.84
N GLY A 68 -19.90 -4.15 6.52
CA GLY A 68 -20.60 -3.01 5.90
C GLY A 68 -19.80 -1.71 5.84
N THR A 69 -18.51 -1.74 6.21
CA THR A 69 -17.60 -0.60 6.06
C THR A 69 -16.57 -0.87 4.96
N LEU A 70 -16.08 0.21 4.32
CA LEU A 70 -15.02 0.16 3.32
C LEU A 70 -13.80 0.91 3.86
N GLU A 71 -12.63 0.28 3.82
CA GLU A 71 -11.37 0.91 4.24
C GLU A 71 -10.97 2.01 3.25
N MET A 72 -10.79 3.23 3.76
CA MET A 72 -10.37 4.37 2.95
C MET A 72 -8.86 4.39 2.77
N SER A 73 -8.38 5.06 1.73
CA SER A 73 -6.95 5.26 1.53
C SER A 73 -6.34 6.02 2.71
N ASN A 74 -5.17 5.59 3.16
CA ASN A 74 -4.38 6.26 4.20
C ASN A 74 -3.56 7.45 3.67
N VAL A 75 -3.80 7.87 2.42
CA VAL A 75 -3.02 8.90 1.72
C VAL A 75 -3.61 10.28 1.95
N ASP A 76 -2.77 11.22 2.38
CA ASP A 76 -3.12 12.63 2.50
C ASP A 76 -2.69 13.39 1.24
N LEU A 77 -3.66 13.71 0.38
CA LEU A 77 -3.43 14.36 -0.90
C LEU A 77 -2.65 15.67 -0.78
N SER A 78 -2.87 16.46 0.28
CA SER A 78 -2.20 17.76 0.43
C SER A 78 -0.70 17.60 0.65
N ARG A 79 -0.32 16.58 1.44
CA ARG A 79 1.07 16.21 1.68
C ARG A 79 1.71 15.66 0.41
N GLU A 80 1.06 14.72 -0.26
CA GLU A 80 1.58 14.14 -1.51
C GLU A 80 1.80 15.20 -2.61
N PHE A 81 0.88 16.18 -2.74
CA PHE A 81 1.08 17.29 -3.68
C PHE A 81 2.26 18.18 -3.29
N SER A 82 2.45 18.44 -2.00
CA SER A 82 3.59 19.24 -1.52
C SER A 82 4.92 18.52 -1.79
N ASP A 83 4.98 17.22 -1.52
CA ASP A 83 6.17 16.39 -1.79
C ASP A 83 6.46 16.28 -3.29
N MET A 84 5.42 16.21 -4.12
CA MET A 84 5.55 16.29 -5.59
C MET A 84 6.14 17.64 -6.01
N ILE A 85 5.66 18.76 -5.46
CA ILE A 85 6.18 20.10 -5.77
C ILE A 85 7.64 20.23 -5.35
N ILE A 86 8.00 19.76 -4.15
CA ILE A 86 9.38 19.78 -3.65
C ILE A 86 10.29 18.97 -4.60
N THR A 87 9.85 17.76 -4.96
CA THR A 87 10.58 16.89 -5.89
C THR A 87 10.77 17.56 -7.26
N GLN A 88 9.72 18.17 -7.81
CA GLN A 88 9.78 18.90 -9.09
C GLN A 88 10.71 20.11 -9.04
N ARG A 89 10.66 20.89 -7.95
CA ARG A 89 11.54 22.05 -7.75
C ARG A 89 12.99 21.61 -7.59
N GLY A 90 13.25 20.51 -6.88
CA GLY A 90 14.58 19.89 -6.80
C GLY A 90 15.11 19.48 -8.17
N PHE A 91 14.29 18.82 -8.98
CA PHE A 91 14.66 18.45 -10.35
C PHE A 91 14.97 19.67 -11.24
N GLN A 92 14.15 20.71 -11.17
CA GLN A 92 14.38 21.97 -11.91
C GLN A 92 15.65 22.68 -11.47
N ALA A 93 15.90 22.75 -10.16
CA ALA A 93 17.11 23.35 -9.61
C ALA A 93 18.37 22.59 -10.07
N ASN A 94 18.35 21.25 -9.97
CA ASN A 94 19.44 20.40 -10.43
C ASN A 94 19.68 20.57 -11.93
N SER A 95 18.62 20.66 -12.74
CA SER A 95 18.74 20.88 -14.19
C SER A 95 19.39 22.22 -14.51
N ARG A 96 19.02 23.30 -13.81
CA ARG A 96 19.62 24.63 -13.98
C ARG A 96 21.10 24.63 -13.59
N ILE A 97 21.46 23.99 -12.48
CA ILE A 97 22.86 23.87 -12.04
C ILE A 97 23.71 23.22 -13.13
N ILE A 98 23.19 22.15 -13.76
CA ILE A 98 23.88 21.45 -14.86
C ILE A 98 24.08 22.41 -16.04
N THR A 99 23.03 23.08 -16.51
CA THR A 99 23.13 24.01 -17.66
C THR A 99 24.11 25.15 -17.38
N THR A 100 24.05 25.77 -16.20
CA THR A 100 24.99 26.85 -15.85
C THR A 100 26.43 26.35 -15.73
N SER A 101 26.62 25.11 -15.29
CA SER A 101 27.95 24.49 -15.23
C SER A 101 28.50 24.23 -16.63
N ASP A 102 27.66 23.74 -17.54
CA ASP A 102 28.03 23.51 -18.95
C ASP A 102 28.39 24.83 -19.66
N GLU A 103 27.62 25.91 -19.43
CA GLU A 103 27.92 27.24 -19.96
C GLU A 103 29.28 27.77 -19.46
N MET A 104 29.58 27.64 -18.16
CA MET A 104 30.88 28.02 -17.62
C MET A 104 32.03 27.19 -18.20
N LEU A 105 31.84 25.89 -18.37
CA LEU A 105 32.85 25.02 -18.99
C LEU A 105 33.13 25.42 -20.44
N GLN A 106 32.10 25.78 -21.18
CA GLN A 106 32.23 26.24 -22.56
C GLN A 106 33.00 27.56 -22.64
N GLU A 107 32.72 28.51 -21.73
CA GLU A 107 33.44 29.78 -21.66
C GLU A 107 34.93 29.58 -21.31
N LEU A 108 35.25 28.69 -20.37
CA LEU A 108 36.63 28.33 -20.03
C LEU A 108 37.40 27.73 -21.23
N VAL A 109 36.74 26.90 -22.05
CA VAL A 109 37.36 26.34 -23.26
C VAL A 109 37.63 27.44 -24.29
N ASN A 110 36.74 28.42 -24.42
CA ASN A 110 36.91 29.54 -25.35
C ASN A 110 38.01 30.51 -24.92
N LEU A 111 38.23 30.69 -23.61
CA LEU A 111 39.32 31.52 -23.04
C LEU A 111 40.73 30.97 -23.29
N LYS A 112 40.87 29.68 -23.60
CA LYS A 112 42.16 29.04 -23.89
C LYS A 112 42.64 29.27 -25.33
N ARG A 113 41.83 29.90 -26.18
CA ARG A 113 42.18 30.22 -27.58
C ARG A 113 42.86 31.58 -27.72
#